data_AF-A0A7M1S544-F1
#
_entry.id   AF-A0A7M1S544-F1
#
_cell.length_a   1.000
_cell.length_b   1.000
_cell.length_c   1.000
_cell.angle_alpha   90.00
_cell.angle_beta   90.00
_cell.angle_gamma   90.00
#
_symmetry.space_group_name_H-M   'P 1'
#
loop_
_entity.id
_entity.type
_entity.pdbx_description
1 polymer ?
#
loop_
_entity_poly.entity_id
_entity_poly.type
_entity_poly.pdbx_seq_one_letter_code
_entity_poly.pdbx_strand_id
1 'polypeptide(L)'
;MGLEQFKNRNVGEQNYVMLDLGQSPTKGMDKFTQVVKRTFKGELFVGLWVTMREMINALFKGQMHTVKYPFEKLPISPRYRAIHDMLRLLESGHYRCIGCGLCEKICISNCITMDTRYDENQRKEVSEYTINFGRCIFCGYCAEVCPELAIVHGPRYETASEQRASFSLFEDMLTPIDKLNLQQEYDGFGAVSPNADENIKKTPLAY
;
A
#
# COMPACT_ATOMS: atom_id res chain seq x y z
N MET A 1 -32.75 16.12 -11.22
CA MET A 1 -32.79 14.74 -10.68
C MET A 1 -33.12 14.82 -9.20
N GLY A 2 -34.22 14.21 -8.77
CA GLY A 2 -34.73 14.36 -7.40
C GLY A 2 -34.04 13.44 -6.38
N LEU A 3 -34.01 13.89 -5.12
CA LEU A 3 -33.43 13.18 -3.97
C LEU A 3 -34.01 11.76 -3.73
N GLU A 4 -35.20 11.48 -4.25
CA GLU A 4 -35.87 10.17 -4.17
C GLU A 4 -35.05 9.05 -4.84
N GLN A 5 -34.28 9.37 -5.89
CA GLN A 5 -33.45 8.38 -6.59
C GLN A 5 -32.25 7.90 -5.74
N PHE A 6 -31.84 8.70 -4.74
CA PHE A 6 -30.78 8.34 -3.79
C PHE A 6 -31.28 7.58 -2.56
N LYS A 7 -32.60 7.42 -2.35
CA LYS A 7 -33.14 6.60 -1.24
C LYS A 7 -32.98 5.10 -1.52
N ASN A 8 -33.01 4.69 -2.78
CA ASN A 8 -32.81 3.29 -3.16
C ASN A 8 -31.32 3.00 -3.39
N ARG A 9 -30.52 3.03 -2.32
CA ARG A 9 -29.09 2.59 -2.33
C ARG A 9 -28.90 1.08 -2.27
N ASN A 10 -29.96 0.29 -2.49
CA ASN A 10 -29.84 -1.16 -2.69
C ASN A 10 -29.31 -1.41 -4.11
N VAL A 11 -28.01 -1.14 -4.31
CA VAL A 11 -27.28 -1.36 -5.58
C VAL A 11 -26.89 -2.85 -5.76
N GLY A 12 -27.10 -3.68 -4.74
CA GLY A 12 -26.90 -5.12 -4.83
C GLY A 12 -28.24 -5.84 -4.92
N GLU A 13 -28.45 -6.63 -5.97
CA GLU A 13 -29.31 -7.80 -5.87
C GLU A 13 -28.69 -8.68 -4.77
N GLN A 14 -29.24 -8.61 -3.56
CA GLN A 14 -28.76 -9.40 -2.43
C GLN A 14 -29.16 -10.86 -2.66
N ASN A 15 -28.41 -11.54 -3.53
CA ASN A 15 -28.50 -12.98 -3.74
C ASN A 15 -27.84 -13.68 -2.56
N TYR A 16 -28.60 -13.78 -1.47
CA TYR A 16 -28.19 -14.59 -0.32
C TYR A 16 -28.21 -16.06 -0.73
N VAL A 17 -27.11 -16.78 -0.49
CA VAL A 17 -27.10 -18.24 -0.58
C VAL A 17 -27.40 -18.76 0.82
N MET A 18 -28.60 -19.30 1.01
CA MET A 18 -28.92 -19.98 2.26
C MET A 18 -28.10 -21.26 2.32
N LEU A 19 -27.15 -21.33 3.25
CA LEU A 19 -26.43 -22.55 3.55
C LEU A 19 -27.37 -23.51 4.29
N ASP A 20 -27.64 -24.66 3.70
CA ASP A 20 -28.47 -25.67 4.33
C ASP A 20 -27.64 -26.40 5.41
N LEU A 21 -27.74 -25.90 6.64
CA LEU A 21 -27.04 -26.44 7.81
C LEU A 21 -27.71 -27.72 8.37
N GLY A 22 -28.83 -28.15 7.77
CA GLY A 22 -29.66 -29.24 8.28
C GLY A 22 -30.35 -28.91 9.60
N GLN A 23 -31.47 -29.56 9.90
CA GLN A 23 -32.16 -29.37 11.18
C GLN A 23 -31.43 -30.14 12.30
N SER A 24 -31.21 -29.48 13.44
CA SER A 24 -30.63 -30.13 14.62
C SER A 24 -31.66 -31.04 15.31
N PRO A 25 -31.30 -32.28 15.71
CA PRO A 25 -32.24 -33.21 16.30
C PRO A 25 -32.72 -32.73 17.67
N THR A 26 -34.04 -32.79 17.91
CA THR A 26 -34.68 -32.30 19.15
C THR A 26 -34.82 -33.39 20.21
N LYS A 27 -35.06 -34.65 19.81
CA LYS A 27 -35.25 -35.79 20.73
C LYS A 27 -33.92 -36.31 21.29
N GLY A 28 -33.94 -36.82 22.53
CA GLY A 28 -32.74 -37.33 23.21
C GLY A 28 -32.06 -38.51 22.50
N MET A 29 -32.85 -39.44 21.94
CA MET A 29 -32.32 -40.59 21.21
C MET A 29 -31.68 -40.19 19.87
N ASP A 30 -32.27 -39.22 19.18
CA ASP A 30 -31.75 -38.68 17.90
C ASP A 30 -30.44 -37.89 18.10
N LYS A 31 -30.29 -37.23 19.26
CA LYS A 31 -29.02 -36.60 19.65
C LYS A 31 -27.94 -37.65 19.90
N PHE A 32 -28.27 -38.75 20.58
CA PHE A 32 -27.32 -39.84 20.84
C PHE A 32 -26.83 -40.50 19.55
N THR A 33 -27.74 -40.83 18.63
CA THR A 33 -27.38 -41.42 17.33
C THR A 33 -26.54 -40.47 16.47
N GLN A 34 -26.80 -39.16 16.52
CA GLN A 34 -25.97 -38.16 15.85
C GLN A 34 -24.55 -38.11 16.40
N VAL A 35 -24.38 -38.17 17.73
CA VAL A 35 -23.06 -38.17 18.38
C VAL A 35 -22.27 -39.41 17.96
N VAL A 36 -22.86 -40.60 18.07
CA VAL A 36 -22.22 -41.86 17.64
C VAL A 36 -21.84 -41.80 16.16
N LYS A 37 -22.74 -41.32 15.30
CA LYS A 37 -22.50 -41.19 13.86
C LYS A 37 -21.36 -40.22 13.54
N ARG A 38 -21.21 -39.12 14.28
CA ARG A 38 -20.11 -38.15 14.10
C ARG A 38 -18.78 -38.70 14.61
N THR A 39 -18.77 -39.34 15.78
CA THR A 39 -17.56 -39.95 16.36
C THR A 39 -16.96 -41.02 15.44
N PHE A 40 -17.80 -41.84 14.80
CA PHE A 40 -17.34 -42.90 13.90
C PHE A 40 -17.32 -42.49 12.41
N LYS A 41 -17.67 -41.25 12.06
CA LYS A 41 -17.70 -40.79 10.65
C LYS A 41 -16.31 -40.66 10.01
N GLY A 42 -15.24 -40.82 10.80
CA GLY A 42 -13.86 -40.71 10.32
C GLY A 42 -13.51 -39.33 9.76
N GLU A 43 -14.31 -38.31 10.05
CA GLU A 43 -14.11 -36.93 9.57
C GLU A 43 -12.77 -36.34 10.05
N LEU A 44 -12.27 -36.79 11.20
CA LEU A 44 -10.90 -36.51 11.66
C LEU A 44 -9.83 -37.08 10.71
N PHE A 45 -10.02 -38.30 10.19
CA PHE A 45 -9.07 -38.91 9.24
C PHE A 45 -9.12 -38.24 7.87
N VAL A 46 -10.29 -37.77 7.43
CA VAL A 46 -10.39 -36.96 6.20
C VAL A 46 -9.59 -35.67 6.35
N GLY A 47 -9.73 -34.97 7.48
CA GLY A 47 -8.94 -33.77 7.77
C GLY A 47 -7.44 -34.07 7.84
N LEU A 48 -7.04 -35.11 8.57
CA LEU A 48 -5.65 -35.53 8.69
C LEU A 48 -5.05 -35.96 7.34
N TRP A 49 -5.83 -36.60 6.48
CA TRP A 49 -5.38 -36.97 5.15
C TRP A 49 -5.08 -35.75 4.27
N VAL A 50 -5.93 -34.71 4.34
CA VAL A 50 -5.68 -33.46 3.62
C VAL A 50 -4.39 -32.79 4.11
N THR A 51 -4.17 -32.73 5.42
CA THR A 51 -2.93 -32.15 5.95
C THR A 51 -1.69 -32.97 5.58
N MET A 52 -1.78 -34.31 5.63
CA MET A 52 -0.69 -35.18 5.18
C MET A 52 -0.42 -35.01 3.68
N ARG A 53 -1.46 -34.87 2.85
CA ARG A 53 -1.33 -34.64 1.42
C ARG A 53 -0.58 -33.33 1.14
N GLU A 54 -0.95 -32.24 1.82
CA GLU A 54 -0.26 -30.96 1.64
C GLU A 54 1.18 -31.00 2.17
N MET A 55 1.45 -31.73 3.25
CA MET A 55 2.82 -31.96 3.74
C MET A 55 3.67 -32.69 2.70
N ILE A 56 3.14 -33.74 2.08
CA ILE A 56 3.82 -34.50 1.03
C ILE A 56 4.06 -33.62 -0.21
N ASN A 57 3.07 -32.82 -0.62
CA ASN A 57 3.20 -31.88 -1.74
C ASN A 57 4.31 -30.83 -1.47
N ALA A 58 4.35 -30.28 -0.26
CA ALA A 58 5.36 -29.30 0.13
C ALA A 58 6.78 -29.90 0.15
N LEU A 59 6.94 -31.11 0.71
CA LEU A 59 8.25 -31.71 0.91
C LEU A 59 8.83 -32.37 -0.35
N PHE A 60 8.00 -33.09 -1.12
CA PHE A 60 8.47 -33.90 -2.25
C PHE A 60 8.20 -33.29 -3.62
N LYS A 61 7.18 -32.42 -3.77
CA LYS A 61 6.89 -31.77 -5.05
C LYS A 61 7.43 -30.33 -5.13
N GLY A 62 8.07 -29.84 -4.07
CA GLY A 62 8.62 -28.48 -4.03
C GLY A 62 7.57 -27.37 -4.15
N GLN A 63 6.29 -27.67 -3.90
CA GLN A 63 5.18 -26.71 -3.98
C GLN A 63 5.08 -25.84 -2.72
N MET A 64 6.22 -25.43 -2.17
CA MET A 64 6.26 -24.53 -1.03
C MET A 64 6.12 -23.08 -1.47
N HIS A 65 5.25 -22.34 -0.79
CA HIS A 65 5.06 -20.90 -1.05
C HIS A 65 6.04 -20.01 -0.25
N THR A 66 6.97 -20.60 0.48
CA THR A 66 7.94 -19.88 1.31
C THR A 66 9.06 -19.29 0.45
N VAL A 67 9.30 -17.99 0.59
CA VAL A 67 10.42 -17.27 -0.04
C VAL A 67 11.61 -17.21 0.91
N LYS A 68 12.84 -17.36 0.40
CA LYS A 68 14.07 -17.33 1.20
C LYS A 68 14.56 -15.90 1.47
N TYR A 69 13.84 -15.16 2.30
CA TYR A 69 14.28 -13.85 2.76
C TYR A 69 15.55 -13.99 3.63
N PRO A 70 16.62 -13.17 3.47
CA PRO A 70 16.72 -11.94 2.67
C PRO A 70 17.29 -12.11 1.24
N PHE A 71 17.64 -13.34 0.83
CA PHE A 71 18.26 -13.61 -0.48
C PHE A 71 17.29 -13.45 -1.65
N GLU A 72 16.04 -13.85 -1.43
CA GLU A 72 14.95 -13.72 -2.38
C GLU A 72 13.90 -12.77 -1.79
N LYS A 73 13.47 -11.79 -2.59
CA LYS A 73 12.45 -10.81 -2.21
C LYS A 73 11.26 -10.94 -3.15
N LEU A 74 10.06 -10.76 -2.62
CA LEU A 74 8.85 -10.75 -3.43
C LEU A 74 8.86 -9.54 -4.38
N PRO A 75 8.33 -9.68 -5.60
CA PRO A 75 8.18 -8.54 -6.49
C PRO A 75 7.18 -7.55 -5.89
N ILE A 76 7.62 -6.31 -5.73
CA ILE A 76 6.81 -5.22 -5.20
C ILE A 76 6.20 -4.45 -6.37
N SER A 77 4.94 -4.04 -6.24
CA SER A 77 4.31 -3.21 -7.26
C SER A 77 4.97 -1.82 -7.30
N PRO A 78 5.08 -1.18 -8.48
CA PRO A 78 5.68 0.14 -8.58
C PRO A 78 4.98 1.21 -7.71
N ARG A 79 3.68 1.04 -7.45
CA ARG A 79 2.86 1.92 -6.59
C ARG A 79 2.96 1.63 -5.09
N TYR A 80 3.88 0.77 -4.66
CA TYR A 80 4.04 0.47 -3.26
C TYR A 80 4.48 1.71 -2.47
N ARG A 81 3.92 1.89 -1.28
CA ARG A 81 4.21 3.03 -0.42
C ARG A 81 5.18 2.61 0.67
N ALA A 82 6.43 3.04 0.55
CA ALA A 82 7.48 2.75 1.52
C ALA A 82 8.18 4.03 2.00
N ILE A 83 9.50 4.02 2.20
CA ILE A 83 10.27 5.21 2.55
C ILE A 83 10.09 6.30 1.48
N HIS A 84 10.15 7.55 1.91
CA HIS A 84 10.06 8.70 1.00
C HIS A 84 11.43 8.93 0.36
N ASP A 85 11.45 9.15 -0.95
CA ASP A 85 12.62 9.57 -1.68
C ASP A 85 12.37 10.97 -2.27
N MET A 86 13.40 11.81 -2.25
CA MET A 86 13.39 13.16 -2.83
C MET A 86 14.12 13.13 -4.17
N LEU A 87 13.45 13.63 -5.21
CA LEU A 87 13.96 13.60 -6.57
C LEU A 87 14.77 14.84 -6.93
N ARG A 88 15.72 14.66 -7.84
CA ARG A 88 16.45 15.74 -8.52
C ARG A 88 15.85 15.96 -9.92
N LEU A 89 16.09 17.14 -10.49
CA LEU A 89 15.85 17.38 -11.92
C LEU A 89 16.85 16.56 -12.74
N LEU A 90 16.39 15.82 -13.74
CA LEU A 90 17.27 15.08 -14.64
C LEU A 90 18.20 16.00 -15.45
N GLU A 91 17.70 17.14 -15.91
CA GLU A 91 18.45 18.06 -16.77
C GLU A 91 19.60 18.78 -16.06
N SER A 92 19.38 19.17 -14.80
CA SER A 92 20.29 20.06 -14.07
C SER A 92 20.91 19.43 -12.82
N GLY A 93 20.39 18.28 -12.35
CA GLY A 93 20.81 17.64 -11.11
C GLY A 93 20.45 18.43 -9.84
N HIS A 94 19.80 19.59 -9.96
CA HIS A 94 19.34 20.39 -8.83
C HIS A 94 18.12 19.76 -8.14
N TYR A 95 17.82 20.23 -6.93
CA TYR A 95 16.65 19.78 -6.17
C TYR A 95 15.36 20.06 -6.94
N ARG A 96 14.44 19.09 -6.96
CA ARG A 96 13.12 19.26 -7.56
C ARG A 96 12.12 20.01 -6.67
N CYS A 97 12.41 20.09 -5.37
CA CYS A 97 11.53 20.74 -4.41
C CYS A 97 11.64 22.27 -4.51
N ILE A 98 10.50 22.94 -4.70
CA ILE A 98 10.39 24.42 -4.77
C ILE A 98 10.01 25.07 -3.43
N GLY A 99 9.92 24.29 -2.34
CA GLY A 99 9.57 24.82 -1.01
C GLY A 99 8.13 25.37 -0.90
N CYS A 100 7.15 24.74 -1.56
CA CYS A 100 5.75 25.18 -1.54
C CYS A 100 5.02 24.92 -0.21
N GLY A 101 5.44 23.93 0.57
CA GLY A 101 4.87 23.60 1.89
C GLY A 101 3.53 22.88 1.87
N LEU A 102 3.07 22.42 0.70
CA LEU A 102 1.82 21.66 0.59
C LEU A 102 1.90 20.29 1.27
N CYS A 103 3.06 19.64 1.18
CA CYS A 103 3.31 18.32 1.80
C CYS A 103 3.22 18.37 3.33
N GLU A 104 3.69 19.44 3.95
CA GLU A 104 3.56 19.67 5.39
C GLU A 104 2.09 19.88 5.79
N LYS A 105 1.37 20.74 5.06
CA LYS A 105 -0.04 21.06 5.36
C LYS A 105 -1.00 19.90 5.17
N ILE A 106 -0.77 19.02 4.20
CA ILE A 106 -1.65 17.86 3.95
C ILE A 106 -1.35 16.68 4.90
N CYS A 107 -0.23 16.72 5.62
CA CYS A 107 0.22 15.59 6.44
C CYS A 107 -0.73 15.38 7.63
N ILE A 108 -1.50 14.28 7.61
CA ILE A 108 -2.49 13.98 8.66
C ILE A 108 -1.82 13.80 10.03
N SER A 109 -0.61 13.23 10.07
CA SER A 109 0.11 12.97 11.32
C SER A 109 1.05 14.11 11.75
N ASN A 110 1.10 15.20 10.97
CA ASN A 110 2.01 16.34 11.16
C ASN A 110 3.45 15.88 11.44
N CYS A 111 3.98 14.98 10.60
CA CYS A 111 5.31 14.39 10.76
C CYS A 111 6.39 15.04 9.89
N ILE A 112 6.01 16.02 9.07
CA ILE A 112 6.89 16.75 8.17
C ILE A 112 7.05 18.16 8.72
N THR A 113 8.26 18.68 8.73
CA THR A 113 8.55 20.08 9.07
C THR A 113 9.47 20.65 7.99
N MET A 114 9.16 21.85 7.51
CA MET A 114 9.91 22.49 6.44
C MET A 114 10.12 23.97 6.70
N ASP A 115 11.38 24.39 6.64
CA ASP A 115 11.77 25.78 6.63
C ASP A 115 12.29 26.19 5.25
N THR A 116 11.97 27.42 4.83
CA THR A 116 12.36 27.96 3.53
C THR A 116 12.99 29.33 3.69
N ARG A 117 14.03 29.59 2.89
CA ARG A 117 14.71 30.89 2.80
C ARG A 117 14.67 31.42 1.38
N TYR A 118 14.91 32.72 1.22
CA TYR A 118 15.17 33.32 -0.08
C TYR A 118 16.67 33.39 -0.32
N ASP A 119 17.09 32.90 -1.48
CA ASP A 119 18.46 33.03 -1.98
C ASP A 119 18.74 34.48 -2.46
N GLU A 120 20.01 34.81 -2.74
CA GLU A 120 20.45 36.11 -3.28
C GLU A 120 19.70 36.51 -4.55
N ASN A 121 19.32 35.51 -5.36
CA ASN A 121 18.53 35.68 -6.58
C ASN A 121 17.02 35.79 -6.36
N GLN A 122 16.56 36.00 -5.11
CA GLN A 122 15.14 36.01 -4.71
C GLN A 122 14.39 34.71 -5.05
N ARG A 123 15.12 33.60 -5.19
CA ARG A 123 14.55 32.26 -5.39
C ARG A 123 14.26 31.63 -4.04
N LYS A 124 13.11 30.99 -3.92
CA LYS A 124 12.74 30.26 -2.70
C LYS A 124 13.49 28.93 -2.66
N GLU A 125 14.27 28.72 -1.62
CA GLU A 125 15.04 27.51 -1.35
C GLU A 125 14.54 26.84 -0.07
N VAL A 126 14.59 25.52 -0.01
CA VAL A 126 14.33 24.75 1.21
C VAL A 126 15.60 24.76 2.06
N SER A 127 15.53 25.35 3.25
CA SER A 127 16.68 25.39 4.17
C SER A 127 16.77 24.13 5.02
N GLU A 128 15.63 23.70 5.56
CA GLU A 128 15.55 22.49 6.37
C GLU A 128 14.26 21.75 6.01
N TYR A 129 14.37 20.44 5.83
CA TYR A 129 13.22 19.58 5.60
C TYR A 129 13.46 18.26 6.32
N THR A 130 12.56 17.94 7.24
CA THR A 130 12.67 16.77 8.10
C THR A 130 11.37 15.95 8.08
N ILE A 131 11.52 14.63 8.08
CA ILE A 131 10.40 13.71 8.24
C ILE A 131 10.66 12.77 9.41
N ASN A 132 9.72 12.72 10.35
CA ASN A 132 9.71 11.74 11.44
C ASN A 132 9.00 10.45 11.00
N PHE A 133 9.76 9.40 10.69
CA PHE A 133 9.20 8.11 10.27
C PHE A 133 8.49 7.36 11.41
N GLY A 134 8.82 7.65 12.68
CA GLY A 134 8.08 7.12 13.82
C GLY A 134 6.65 7.68 13.97
N ARG A 135 6.35 8.83 13.33
CA ARG A 135 4.99 9.42 13.27
C ARG A 135 4.33 9.28 11.90
N CYS A 136 5.10 8.97 10.87
CA CYS A 136 4.57 8.81 9.52
C CYS A 136 3.72 7.53 9.42
N ILE A 137 2.53 7.64 8.81
CA ILE A 137 1.65 6.49 8.54
C ILE A 137 1.76 5.96 7.11
N PHE A 138 2.70 6.49 6.32
CA PHE A 138 2.96 6.08 4.93
C PHE A 138 1.70 6.14 4.02
N CYS A 139 0.88 7.19 4.19
CA CYS A 139 -0.36 7.34 3.42
C CYS A 139 -0.15 7.79 1.97
N GLY A 140 0.93 8.51 1.66
CA GLY A 140 1.23 8.99 0.30
C GLY A 140 0.63 10.31 -0.12
N TYR A 141 -0.10 11.02 0.76
CA TYR A 141 -0.67 12.33 0.40
C TYR A 141 0.37 13.40 0.12
N CYS A 142 1.55 13.32 0.73
CA CYS A 142 2.66 14.21 0.43
C CYS A 142 3.13 14.07 -1.02
N ALA A 143 3.15 12.84 -1.57
CA ALA A 143 3.52 12.56 -2.95
C ALA A 143 2.45 13.00 -3.94
N GLU A 144 1.16 12.78 -3.62
CA GLU A 144 0.04 13.18 -4.49
C GLU A 144 -0.14 14.70 -4.57
N VAL A 145 0.07 15.42 -3.47
CA VAL A 145 -0.12 16.88 -3.45
C VAL A 145 1.05 17.66 -4.06
N CYS A 146 2.20 17.00 -4.28
CA CYS A 146 3.40 17.68 -4.71
C CYS A 146 3.26 18.13 -6.18
N PRO A 147 3.22 19.44 -6.48
CA PRO A 147 2.99 19.91 -7.84
C PRO A 147 4.15 19.57 -8.78
N GLU A 148 5.36 19.57 -8.23
CA GLU A 148 6.59 19.24 -8.97
C GLU A 148 6.97 17.77 -8.83
N LEU A 149 6.21 16.95 -8.08
CA LEU A 149 6.57 15.55 -7.78
C LEU A 149 8.00 15.39 -7.25
N ALA A 150 8.39 16.32 -6.38
CA ALA A 150 9.70 16.33 -5.74
C ALA A 150 9.84 15.26 -4.65
N ILE A 151 8.75 14.97 -3.92
CA ILE A 151 8.68 13.89 -2.93
C ILE A 151 7.86 12.74 -3.49
N VAL A 152 8.42 11.53 -3.42
CA VAL A 152 7.75 10.31 -3.88
C VAL A 152 7.93 9.19 -2.86
N HIS A 153 7.07 8.17 -2.91
CA HIS A 153 7.31 6.94 -2.17
C HIS A 153 8.20 6.02 -3.00
N GLY A 154 9.37 5.67 -2.44
CA GLY A 154 10.31 4.74 -3.04
C GLY A 154 9.97 3.27 -2.77
N PRO A 155 10.71 2.35 -3.38
CA PRO A 155 10.56 0.91 -3.16
C PRO A 155 11.26 0.41 -1.89
N ARG A 156 12.06 1.26 -1.23
CA ARG A 156 12.83 0.89 -0.04
C ARG A 156 11.91 0.79 1.18
N TYR A 157 11.75 -0.41 1.74
CA TYR A 157 10.89 -0.66 2.91
C TYR A 157 11.64 -1.14 4.16
N GLU A 158 12.93 -1.45 4.04
CA GLU A 158 13.75 -2.04 5.11
C GLU A 158 14.41 -0.93 5.94
N THR A 159 13.65 -0.31 6.84
CA THR A 159 14.10 0.85 7.67
C THR A 159 14.05 0.59 9.16
N ALA A 160 14.22 -0.67 9.58
CA ALA A 160 14.27 -1.00 11.00
C ALA A 160 15.39 -0.20 11.69
N SER A 161 15.04 0.46 12.79
CA SER A 161 15.96 1.22 13.64
C SER A 161 15.66 0.89 15.10
N GLU A 162 16.71 0.80 15.91
CA GLU A 162 16.62 0.61 17.36
C GLU A 162 16.11 1.88 18.07
N GLN A 163 16.28 3.05 17.43
CA GLN A 163 15.86 4.31 17.98
C GLN A 163 14.40 4.60 17.61
N ARG A 164 13.60 4.97 18.62
CA ARG A 164 12.19 5.38 18.43
C ARG A 164 12.06 6.60 17.51
N ALA A 165 13.01 7.52 17.60
CA ALA A 165 13.01 8.76 16.88
C ALA A 165 13.82 8.62 15.58
N SER A 166 13.26 7.90 14.60
CA SER A 166 13.83 7.81 13.25
C SER A 166 13.46 9.05 12.44
N PHE A 167 14.33 10.05 12.48
CA PHE A 167 14.25 11.21 11.62
C PHE A 167 15.08 10.99 10.35
N SER A 168 14.61 11.53 9.24
CA SER A 168 15.40 11.67 8.02
C SER A 168 15.51 13.14 7.67
N LEU A 169 16.71 13.51 7.24
CA LEU A 169 16.97 14.82 6.67
C LEU A 169 16.67 14.77 5.17
N PHE A 170 16.49 15.96 4.59
CA PHE A 170 16.35 16.12 3.15
C PHE A 170 17.44 15.40 2.35
N GLU A 171 18.69 15.52 2.79
CA GLU A 171 19.87 14.95 2.13
C GLU A 171 19.87 13.41 2.16
N ASP A 172 19.34 12.80 3.23
CA ASP A 172 19.30 11.33 3.39
C ASP A 172 18.30 10.67 2.44
N MET A 173 17.23 11.39 2.09
CA MET A 173 16.19 10.94 1.16
C MET A 173 16.51 11.32 -0.28
N LEU A 174 17.52 12.15 -0.49
CA LEU A 174 17.81 12.69 -1.81
C LEU A 174 18.46 11.64 -2.70
N THR A 175 17.98 11.57 -3.94
CA THR A 175 18.61 10.78 -4.99
C THR A 175 20.10 11.14 -5.14
N PRO A 176 21.02 10.16 -4.98
CA PRO A 176 22.45 10.39 -5.20
C PRO A 176 22.72 10.78 -6.64
N ILE A 177 23.64 11.73 -6.86
CA ILE A 177 23.98 12.25 -8.20
C ILE A 177 24.45 11.12 -9.13
N ASP A 178 25.22 10.16 -8.60
CA ASP A 178 25.72 9.01 -9.37
C ASP A 178 24.60 8.11 -9.91
N LYS A 179 23.43 8.13 -9.26
CA LYS A 179 22.26 7.30 -9.62
C LYS A 179 21.18 8.08 -10.36
N LEU A 180 21.47 9.32 -10.78
CA LEU A 180 20.49 10.17 -11.47
C LEU A 180 19.97 9.53 -12.76
N ASN A 181 20.84 8.83 -13.51
CA ASN A 181 20.47 8.13 -14.75
C ASN A 181 19.49 6.96 -14.53
N LEU A 182 19.41 6.44 -13.29
CA LEU A 182 18.50 5.35 -12.91
C LEU A 182 17.20 5.89 -12.29
N GLN A 183 17.07 7.20 -12.12
CA GLN A 183 15.87 7.81 -11.58
C GLN A 183 14.74 7.65 -12.59
N GLN A 184 13.80 6.77 -12.28
CA GLN A 184 12.57 6.63 -13.04
C GLN A 184 11.67 7.80 -12.70
N GLU A 185 11.45 8.68 -13.67
CA GLU A 185 10.37 9.64 -13.60
C GLU A 185 9.07 8.84 -13.84
N TYR A 186 8.25 8.63 -12.81
CA TYR A 186 6.80 8.28 -12.92
C TYR A 186 6.30 6.82 -12.93
N ASP A 187 6.89 5.86 -12.20
CA ASP A 187 6.22 4.55 -11.97
C ASP A 187 5.55 4.40 -10.57
N GLY A 188 5.65 5.41 -9.71
CA GLY A 188 5.27 5.35 -8.28
C GLY A 188 3.81 5.65 -7.90
N PHE A 189 3.53 5.65 -6.59
CA PHE A 189 2.27 6.18 -6.03
C PHE A 189 2.16 7.68 -6.33
N GLY A 190 1.09 8.11 -7.01
CA GLY A 190 0.92 9.47 -7.56
C GLY A 190 1.15 9.57 -9.08
N ALA A 191 1.69 8.53 -9.72
CA ALA A 191 1.77 8.48 -11.18
C ALA A 191 0.42 8.11 -11.81
N VAL A 192 0.08 8.83 -12.87
CA VAL A 192 -1.03 8.53 -13.77
C VAL A 192 -0.80 7.12 -14.35
N SER A 193 -1.79 6.23 -14.30
CA SER A 193 -1.62 4.89 -14.87
C SER A 193 -1.27 4.95 -16.36
N PRO A 194 -0.48 4.01 -16.91
CA PRO A 194 -0.17 4.00 -18.34
C PRO A 194 -1.42 4.08 -19.25
N ASN A 195 -2.55 3.52 -18.80
CA ASN A 195 -3.83 3.54 -19.51
C ASN A 195 -4.79 4.64 -18.99
N ALA A 196 -4.30 5.66 -18.30
CA ALA A 196 -5.19 6.65 -17.69
C ALA A 196 -5.89 7.50 -18.73
N ASP A 197 -5.24 7.81 -19.86
CA ASP A 197 -5.86 8.59 -20.94
C ASP A 197 -7.09 7.88 -21.54
N GLU A 198 -7.10 6.53 -21.53
CA GLU A 198 -8.24 5.73 -21.96
C GLU A 198 -9.33 5.64 -20.88
N ASN A 199 -8.94 5.57 -19.61
CA ASN A 199 -9.86 5.40 -18.47
C ASN A 199 -10.50 6.72 -18.01
N ILE A 200 -9.80 7.84 -18.17
CA ILE A 200 -10.31 9.17 -17.89
C ILE A 200 -11.19 9.57 -19.06
N LYS A 201 -12.50 9.31 -18.94
CA LYS A 201 -13.48 9.96 -19.80
C LYS A 201 -13.24 11.46 -19.68
N LYS A 202 -12.86 12.11 -20.79
CA LYS A 202 -12.89 13.57 -20.90
C LYS A 202 -14.27 14.00 -20.40
N THR A 203 -14.31 14.66 -19.25
CA THR A 203 -15.49 15.43 -18.90
C THR A 203 -15.72 16.35 -20.09
N PRO A 204 -16.91 16.36 -20.71
CA PRO A 204 -17.19 17.36 -21.71
C PRO A 204 -17.03 18.70 -20.99
N LEU A 205 -15.89 19.36 -21.20
CA LEU A 205 -15.68 20.71 -20.79
C LEU A 205 -16.79 21.49 -21.49
N ALA A 206 -17.82 21.85 -20.73
CA ALA A 206 -18.83 22.78 -21.17
C ALA A 206 -18.15 24.14 -21.28
N TYR A 207 -17.52 24.37 -22.42
CA TYR A 207 -17.35 25.67 -23.03
C TYR A 207 -18.27 25.74 -24.23
#